data_AF-A0A1F9N1S3-F1
#
_entry.id   AF-A0A1F9N1S3-F1
#
_cell.length_a   1.000
_cell.length_b   1.000
_cell.length_c   1.000
_cell.angle_alpha   90.00
_cell.angle_beta   90.00
_cell.angle_gamma   90.00
#
_symmetry.space_group_name_H-M   'P 1'
#
loop_
_entity.id
_entity.type
_entity.pdbx_description
1 polymer ?
#
loop_
_entity_poly.entity_id
_entity_poly.type
_entity_poly.pdbx_seq_one_letter_code
_entity_poly.pdbx_strand_id
1 'polypeptide(L)'
;MAGNPYTESGEKFQIPDMLANRADVHNLGDVLSGKEGAFALSYIENALTANPVLAPLAGREFSDVYNLVRMAEGEEVPASALRHGYSKAEQSELVSIFEKLFVARDVLLRVNAAYISSASQDDRFRTEPRFQLQGSYRNMAKLAQRIVGVMNDDELQALIDDHYMGEAQTLTSGAESNLLKLKELRGRLTAEEAARWTAIKKSFAKLQWAGGADDDPVTRVTKQISGLSGHVEGVRESIDSASERRSAKQEALLPAILELAAAVESVASSRSAATSSASAIKGMSAAQRKKLTKVRGMLDKVLAEAQTAGEDEPVTLPPGTIAQLWQAVKTLEDVD
;
A
#
# COMPACT_ATOMS: atom_id res chain seq x y z
N MET A 1 -2.36 18.96 19.23
CA MET A 1 -1.51 17.77 19.43
C MET A 1 -2.32 16.52 19.11
N ALA A 2 -2.45 16.16 17.83
CA ALA A 2 -2.94 14.84 17.46
C ALA A 2 -1.76 13.88 17.66
N GLY A 3 -1.81 13.09 18.73
CA GLY A 3 -0.72 12.20 19.12
C GLY A 3 -0.51 11.14 18.06
N ASN A 4 0.67 11.15 17.44
CA ASN A 4 1.17 10.03 16.65
C ASN A 4 1.05 8.75 17.51
N PRO A 5 0.22 7.76 17.13
CA PRO A 5 0.02 6.55 17.92
C PRO A 5 1.18 5.56 17.77
N TYR A 6 2.35 6.03 17.30
CA TYR A 6 3.55 5.24 17.13
C TYR A 6 4.78 5.95 17.70
N THR A 7 5.73 5.16 18.18
CA THR A 7 7.03 5.62 18.67
C THR A 7 7.90 6.18 17.55
N GLU A 8 9.03 6.80 17.89
CA GLU A 8 10.04 7.26 16.90
C GLU A 8 10.63 6.11 16.05
N SER A 9 10.46 4.86 16.49
CA SER A 9 10.82 3.63 15.77
C SER A 9 9.68 3.06 14.92
N GLY A 10 8.49 3.68 14.91
CA GLY A 10 7.34 3.23 14.11
C GLY A 10 6.57 2.04 14.70
N GLU A 11 6.76 1.73 15.98
CA GLU A 11 5.98 0.73 16.73
C GLU A 11 4.72 1.35 17.35
N LYS A 12 3.64 0.58 17.46
CA LYS A 12 2.36 1.09 17.98
C LYS A 12 2.51 1.43 19.47
N PHE A 13 2.27 2.68 19.82
CA PHE A 13 2.21 3.16 21.20
C PHE A 13 1.03 2.48 21.91
N GLN A 14 1.34 1.66 22.91
CA GLN A 14 0.37 0.96 23.74
C GLN A 14 0.16 1.78 25.02
N ILE A 15 -1.01 2.40 25.18
CA ILE A 15 -1.39 3.08 26.43
C ILE A 15 -1.93 2.02 27.40
N PRO A 16 -1.39 1.91 28.63
CA PRO A 16 -1.92 1.00 29.65
C PRO A 16 -3.42 1.24 29.90
N ASP A 17 -4.17 0.14 30.05
CA ASP A 17 -5.64 0.08 30.08
C ASP A 17 -6.29 1.06 31.09
N MET A 18 -5.56 1.43 32.15
CA MET A 18 -6.05 2.38 33.18
C MET A 18 -6.08 3.86 32.73
N LEU A 19 -5.57 4.21 31.55
CA LEU A 19 -5.62 5.58 30.98
C LEU A 19 -6.55 5.69 29.76
N ALA A 20 -7.10 4.57 29.28
CA ALA A 20 -7.94 4.51 28.09
C ALA A 20 -9.42 4.83 28.43
N ASN A 21 -9.70 6.08 28.85
CA ASN A 21 -11.08 6.51 28.93
C ASN A 21 -11.63 6.84 27.52
N ARG A 22 -12.53 5.95 27.12
CA ARG A 22 -13.30 5.80 25.89
C ARG A 22 -14.20 7.02 25.58
N ALA A 23 -13.64 8.08 24.97
CA ALA A 23 -14.46 9.14 24.37
C ALA A 23 -13.93 9.77 23.04
N ASP A 24 -12.62 9.93 22.79
CA ASP A 24 -12.17 10.91 21.77
C ASP A 24 -11.35 10.38 20.58
N VAL A 25 -11.43 9.09 20.24
CA VAL A 25 -10.70 8.55 19.05
C VAL A 25 -11.56 8.58 17.77
N HIS A 26 -12.88 8.62 17.89
CA HIS A 26 -13.79 8.54 16.74
C HIS A 26 -14.19 9.88 16.10
N ASN A 27 -13.71 11.03 16.61
CA ASN A 27 -14.08 12.37 16.11
C ASN A 27 -12.99 13.11 15.33
N LEU A 28 -11.81 12.51 15.10
CA LEU A 28 -10.72 13.20 14.40
C LEU A 28 -11.00 13.42 12.91
N GLY A 29 -11.79 12.54 12.27
CA GLY A 29 -12.18 12.67 10.86
C GLY A 29 -13.23 13.77 10.64
N ASP A 30 -14.25 13.82 11.50
CA ASP A 30 -15.37 14.78 11.37
C ASP A 30 -14.98 16.23 11.72
N VAL A 31 -13.97 16.45 12.55
CA VAL A 31 -13.50 17.80 12.93
C VAL A 31 -12.68 18.49 11.81
N LEU A 32 -12.16 17.72 10.85
CA LEU A 32 -11.33 18.22 9.75
C LEU A 32 -12.09 18.46 8.44
N SER A 33 -13.31 17.93 8.31
CA SER A 33 -14.13 18.12 7.10
C SER A 33 -14.45 19.61 6.90
N GLY A 34 -14.04 20.16 5.75
CA GLY A 34 -14.21 21.58 5.41
C GLY A 34 -13.14 22.51 5.99
N LYS A 35 -12.09 21.98 6.64
CA LYS A 35 -10.96 22.74 7.20
C LYS A 35 -9.60 22.32 6.60
N GLU A 36 -9.62 21.63 5.48
CA GLU A 36 -8.43 21.09 4.82
C GLU A 36 -7.44 22.20 4.45
N GLY A 37 -7.95 23.34 3.95
CA GLY A 37 -7.13 24.51 3.63
C GLY A 37 -6.45 25.13 4.86
N ALA A 38 -7.16 25.25 5.98
CA ALA A 38 -6.58 25.78 7.22
C ALA A 38 -5.52 24.82 7.81
N PHE A 39 -5.77 23.51 7.74
CA PHE A 39 -4.79 22.49 8.13
C PHE A 39 -3.57 22.46 7.21
N ALA A 40 -3.75 22.69 5.91
CA ALA A 40 -2.64 22.83 4.98
C ALA A 40 -1.81 24.07 5.32
N LEU A 41 -2.45 25.22 5.56
CA LEU A 41 -1.77 26.47 5.88
C LEU A 41 -0.98 26.38 7.18
N SER A 42 -1.47 25.66 8.18
CA SER A 42 -0.76 25.52 9.46
C SER A 42 0.62 24.85 9.31
N TYR A 43 0.87 24.05 8.26
CA TYR A 43 2.22 23.52 7.98
C TYR A 43 3.20 24.64 7.66
N ILE A 44 2.75 25.62 6.89
CA ILE A 44 3.54 26.77 6.48
C ILE A 44 3.79 27.69 7.67
N GLU A 45 2.74 28.01 8.43
CA GLU A 45 2.82 28.88 9.61
C GLU A 45 3.81 28.35 10.66
N ASN A 46 3.77 27.04 10.94
CA ASN A 46 4.69 26.41 11.89
C ASN A 46 6.13 26.30 11.37
N ALA A 47 6.35 26.49 10.06
CA ALA A 47 7.66 26.40 9.43
C ALA A 47 8.30 27.78 9.17
N LEU A 48 7.59 28.90 9.39
CA LEU A 48 8.10 30.26 9.12
C LEU A 48 9.45 30.52 9.79
N THR A 49 9.59 30.19 11.07
CA THR A 49 10.81 30.43 11.84
C THR A 49 11.95 29.47 11.50
N ALA A 50 11.64 28.38 10.79
CA ALA A 50 12.64 27.39 10.37
C ALA A 50 13.37 27.83 9.09
N ASN A 51 12.74 28.63 8.23
CA ASN A 51 13.38 29.19 7.04
C ASN A 51 14.02 30.56 7.37
N PRO A 52 15.33 30.77 7.14
CA PRO A 52 16.01 32.00 7.54
C PRO A 52 15.49 33.26 6.82
N VAL A 53 14.94 33.13 5.61
CA VAL A 53 14.37 34.25 4.85
C VAL A 53 12.95 34.58 5.35
N LEU A 54 12.16 33.58 5.73
CA LEU A 54 10.81 33.78 6.28
C LEU A 54 10.81 34.12 7.78
N ALA A 55 11.85 33.75 8.52
CA ALA A 55 11.91 33.92 9.98
C ALA A 55 11.60 35.35 10.47
N PRO A 56 12.03 36.44 9.78
CA PRO A 56 11.66 37.80 10.15
C PRO A 56 10.14 38.07 10.13
N LEU A 57 9.36 37.35 9.32
CA LEU A 57 7.91 37.52 9.25
C LEU A 57 7.21 37.21 10.57
N ALA A 58 7.78 36.31 11.39
CA ALA A 58 7.21 35.96 12.70
C ALA A 58 7.21 37.13 13.70
N GLY A 59 8.08 38.14 13.49
CA GLY A 59 8.12 39.37 14.27
C GLY A 59 7.38 40.55 13.63
N ARG A 60 6.81 40.38 12.44
CA ARG A 60 6.08 41.41 11.67
C ARG A 60 4.56 41.25 11.87
N GLU A 61 3.77 42.13 11.27
CA GLU A 61 2.31 42.00 11.31
C GLU A 61 1.89 40.73 10.56
N PHE A 62 1.19 39.83 11.23
CA PHE A 62 0.87 38.51 10.68
C PHE A 62 -0.07 38.55 9.46
N SER A 63 -0.77 39.67 9.25
CA SER A 63 -1.56 39.92 8.04
C SER A 63 -0.71 39.89 6.76
N ASP A 64 0.57 40.27 6.85
CA ASP A 64 1.50 40.21 5.71
C ASP A 64 1.77 38.77 5.27
N VAL A 65 1.84 37.82 6.21
CA VAL A 65 2.02 36.40 5.87
C VAL A 65 0.89 35.91 4.98
N TYR A 66 -0.37 36.20 5.36
CA TYR A 66 -1.53 35.80 4.56
C TYR A 66 -1.55 36.49 3.20
N ASN A 67 -1.19 37.77 3.12
CA ASN A 67 -1.10 38.48 1.84
C ASN A 67 -0.02 37.87 0.94
N LEU A 68 1.17 37.55 1.47
CA LEU A 68 2.26 36.92 0.71
C LEU A 68 1.90 35.49 0.27
N VAL A 69 1.18 34.73 1.11
CA VAL A 69 0.63 33.41 0.75
C VAL A 69 -0.35 33.53 -0.41
N ARG A 70 -1.29 34.48 -0.37
CA ARG A 70 -2.23 34.72 -1.47
C ARG A 70 -1.52 35.13 -2.76
N MET A 71 -0.46 35.95 -2.66
CA MET A 71 0.37 36.28 -3.82
C MET A 71 1.04 35.03 -4.42
N ALA A 72 1.54 34.13 -3.59
CA ALA A 72 2.12 32.85 -4.01
C ALA A 72 1.08 31.85 -4.55
N GLU A 73 -0.20 32.01 -4.18
CA GLU A 73 -1.33 31.28 -4.79
C GLU A 73 -1.74 31.88 -6.15
N GLY A 74 -1.10 32.98 -6.58
CA GLY A 74 -1.35 33.64 -7.85
C GLY A 74 -2.38 34.77 -7.80
N GLU A 75 -2.83 35.17 -6.61
CA GLU A 75 -3.76 36.28 -6.47
C GLU A 75 -3.07 37.65 -6.67
N GLU A 76 -3.74 38.56 -7.36
CA GLU A 76 -3.30 39.96 -7.44
C GLU A 76 -3.58 40.68 -6.11
N VAL A 77 -2.55 40.77 -5.27
CA VAL A 77 -2.59 41.54 -4.02
C VAL A 77 -1.89 42.89 -4.22
N PRO A 78 -2.57 44.02 -4.00
CA PRO A 78 -1.95 45.34 -4.09
C PRO A 78 -0.81 45.48 -3.07
N ALA A 79 0.31 46.10 -3.48
CA ALA A 79 1.44 46.33 -2.57
C ALA A 79 1.05 47.15 -1.31
N SER A 80 0.01 47.98 -1.39
CA SER A 80 -0.54 48.74 -0.26
C SER A 80 -1.25 47.88 0.79
N ALA A 81 -1.54 46.61 0.49
CA ALA A 81 -2.10 45.67 1.47
C ALA A 81 -1.03 45.15 2.45
N LEU A 82 0.25 45.22 2.06
CA LEU A 82 1.38 44.87 2.91
C LEU A 82 1.70 46.02 3.86
N ARG A 83 1.89 45.66 5.12
CA ARG A 83 2.10 46.57 6.25
C ARG A 83 3.56 46.92 6.41
N HIS A 84 4.43 45.94 6.18
CA HIS A 84 5.85 46.18 6.05
C HIS A 84 6.22 46.64 4.63
N GLY A 85 7.18 47.55 4.53
CA GLY A 85 7.66 48.10 3.26
C GLY A 85 8.65 47.18 2.55
N TYR A 86 8.19 46.01 2.09
CA TYR A 86 9.03 45.06 1.34
C TYR A 86 9.55 45.68 0.04
N SER A 87 10.83 45.47 -0.26
CA SER A 87 11.33 45.75 -1.60
C SER A 87 10.72 44.76 -2.60
N LYS A 88 10.65 45.13 -3.90
CA LYS A 88 10.16 44.21 -4.93
C LYS A 88 10.97 42.90 -5.00
N ALA A 89 12.28 42.99 -4.77
CA ALA A 89 13.17 41.83 -4.76
C ALA A 89 12.86 40.91 -3.56
N GLU A 90 12.75 41.48 -2.36
CA GLU A 90 12.38 40.74 -1.14
C GLU A 90 11.01 40.08 -1.29
N GLN A 91 10.00 40.81 -1.78
CA GLN A 91 8.67 40.27 -2.02
C GLN A 91 8.70 39.07 -2.99
N SER A 92 9.43 39.21 -4.11
CA SER A 92 9.54 38.14 -5.11
C SER A 92 10.23 36.90 -4.53
N GLU A 93 11.26 37.09 -3.69
CA GLU A 93 11.94 35.99 -3.02
C GLU A 93 11.02 35.28 -2.01
N LEU A 94 10.28 36.03 -1.18
CA LEU A 94 9.32 35.48 -0.22
C LEU A 94 8.22 34.67 -0.91
N VAL A 95 7.62 35.22 -1.98
CA VAL A 95 6.60 34.55 -2.79
C VAL A 95 7.13 33.24 -3.37
N SER A 96 8.32 33.28 -3.98
CA SER A 96 8.96 32.08 -4.54
C SER A 96 9.26 31.00 -3.50
N ILE A 97 9.61 31.38 -2.27
CA ILE A 97 9.77 30.42 -1.17
C ILE A 97 8.42 29.81 -0.78
N PHE A 98 7.35 30.60 -0.65
CA PHE A 98 6.02 30.08 -0.35
C PHE A 98 5.52 29.08 -1.39
N GLU A 99 5.69 29.38 -2.69
CA GLU A 99 5.36 28.46 -3.79
C GLU A 99 6.04 27.09 -3.61
N LYS A 100 7.34 27.09 -3.28
CA LYS A 100 8.11 25.86 -3.02
C LYS A 100 7.66 25.14 -1.75
N LEU A 101 7.31 25.88 -0.71
CA LEU A 101 6.76 25.31 0.51
C LEU A 101 5.39 24.67 0.27
N PHE A 102 4.57 25.17 -0.66
CA PHE A 102 3.31 24.53 -1.03
C PHE A 102 3.55 23.15 -1.64
N VAL A 103 4.50 23.03 -2.56
CA VAL A 103 4.87 21.73 -3.15
C VAL A 103 5.35 20.76 -2.06
N ALA A 104 6.23 21.20 -1.16
CA ALA A 104 6.70 20.39 -0.03
C ALA A 104 5.53 19.97 0.89
N ARG A 105 4.69 20.92 1.30
CA ARG A 105 3.49 20.70 2.11
C ARG A 105 2.58 19.65 1.48
N ASP A 106 2.28 19.77 0.19
CA ASP A 106 1.36 18.85 -0.49
C ASP A 106 1.90 17.43 -0.57
N VAL A 107 3.23 17.27 -0.64
CA VAL A 107 3.87 15.96 -0.48
C VAL A 107 3.73 15.47 0.96
N LEU A 108 4.02 16.30 1.96
CA LEU A 108 3.87 15.91 3.37
C LEU A 108 2.44 15.51 3.72
N LEU A 109 1.43 16.24 3.25
CA LEU A 109 0.02 15.92 3.46
C LEU A 109 -0.34 14.56 2.86
N ARG A 110 0.13 14.27 1.65
CA ARG A 110 -0.04 12.95 1.01
C ARG A 110 0.66 11.84 1.79
N VAL A 111 1.87 12.06 2.27
CA VAL A 111 2.61 11.11 3.10
C VAL A 111 1.89 10.88 4.42
N ASN A 112 1.41 11.94 5.08
CA ASN A 112 0.65 11.84 6.33
C ASN A 112 -0.66 11.07 6.14
N ALA A 113 -1.39 11.32 5.06
CA ALA A 113 -2.59 10.57 4.72
C ALA A 113 -2.31 9.08 4.48
N ALA A 114 -1.26 8.76 3.71
CA ALA A 114 -0.83 7.38 3.47
C ALA A 114 -0.38 6.68 4.75
N TYR A 115 0.31 7.40 5.64
CA TYR A 115 0.72 6.91 6.95
C TYR A 115 -0.48 6.57 7.82
N ILE A 116 -1.45 7.48 7.96
CA ILE A 116 -2.68 7.25 8.73
C ILE A 116 -3.47 6.08 8.14
N SER A 117 -3.60 6.02 6.81
CA SER A 117 -4.27 4.91 6.12
C SER A 117 -3.59 3.57 6.44
N SER A 118 -2.26 3.49 6.28
CA SER A 118 -1.47 2.29 6.56
C SER A 118 -1.55 1.87 8.04
N ALA A 119 -1.50 2.84 8.95
CA ALA A 119 -1.59 2.63 10.40
C ALA A 119 -2.97 2.13 10.85
N SER A 120 -4.04 2.65 10.24
CA SER A 120 -5.42 2.29 10.57
C SER A 120 -5.85 0.95 9.96
N GLN A 121 -5.11 0.43 8.97
CA GLN A 121 -5.40 -0.83 8.32
C GLN A 121 -5.03 -2.03 9.21
N ASP A 122 -5.98 -2.93 9.41
CA ASP A 122 -5.76 -4.23 10.06
C ASP A 122 -4.81 -5.07 9.20
N ASP A 123 -3.79 -5.65 9.83
CA ASP A 123 -2.79 -6.44 9.12
C ASP A 123 -3.39 -7.60 8.35
N ARG A 124 -4.50 -8.20 8.81
CA ARG A 124 -5.15 -9.34 8.13
C ARG A 124 -5.65 -9.01 6.73
N PHE A 125 -5.97 -7.75 6.46
CA PHE A 125 -6.51 -7.29 5.17
C PHE A 125 -5.50 -6.45 4.38
N ARG A 126 -4.22 -6.50 4.75
CA ARG A 126 -3.18 -5.70 4.10
C ARG A 126 -2.76 -6.31 2.76
N THR A 127 -2.69 -5.48 1.72
CA THR A 127 -2.30 -5.86 0.36
C THR A 127 -0.88 -5.43 -0.03
N GLU A 128 -0.26 -4.55 0.77
CA GLU A 128 1.09 -4.03 0.56
C GLU A 128 1.84 -3.90 1.90
N PRO A 129 3.18 -3.84 1.94
CA PRO A 129 3.92 -3.62 3.18
C PRO A 129 3.48 -2.35 3.94
N ARG A 130 3.73 -2.32 5.25
CA ARG A 130 3.42 -1.15 6.09
C ARG A 130 4.19 0.09 5.62
N PHE A 131 3.44 1.16 5.35
CA PHE A 131 4.00 2.49 5.16
C PHE A 131 4.15 3.19 6.53
N GLN A 132 5.35 3.68 6.80
CA GLN A 132 5.84 4.19 8.09
C GLN A 132 6.48 5.58 7.97
N LEU A 133 6.78 6.08 6.77
CA LEU A 133 7.25 7.45 6.59
C LEU A 133 6.16 8.45 6.99
N GLN A 134 6.57 9.54 7.63
CA GLN A 134 5.65 10.54 8.19
C GLN A 134 5.78 11.88 7.50
N GLY A 135 4.65 12.56 7.33
CA GLY A 135 4.58 13.92 6.81
C GLY A 135 4.18 14.91 7.89
N SER A 136 4.99 15.07 8.94
CA SER A 136 4.67 15.89 10.11
C SER A 136 5.16 17.35 9.99
N TYR A 137 4.72 18.22 10.93
CA TYR A 137 5.28 19.57 11.08
C TYR A 137 6.81 19.59 11.26
N ARG A 138 7.39 18.58 11.93
CA ARG A 138 8.85 18.45 12.06
C ARG A 138 9.50 18.23 10.70
N ASN A 139 8.88 17.40 9.85
CA ASN A 139 9.36 17.19 8.49
C ASN A 139 9.26 18.49 7.67
N MET A 140 8.18 19.24 7.85
CA MET A 140 8.00 20.55 7.22
C MET A 140 9.10 21.55 7.63
N ALA A 141 9.37 21.67 8.92
CA ALA A 141 10.42 22.57 9.42
C ALA A 141 11.81 22.19 8.88
N LYS A 142 12.14 20.89 8.83
CA LYS A 142 13.40 20.40 8.24
C LYS A 142 13.54 20.70 6.75
N LEU A 143 12.46 20.54 5.98
CA LEU A 143 12.45 20.89 4.55
C LEU A 143 12.57 22.41 4.37
N ALA A 144 11.79 23.18 5.14
CA ALA A 144 11.77 24.64 5.06
C ALA A 144 13.14 25.28 5.33
N GLN A 145 13.97 24.71 6.21
CA GLN A 145 15.34 25.17 6.47
C GLN A 145 16.24 25.17 5.22
N ARG A 146 15.96 24.27 4.27
CA ARG A 146 16.80 24.04 3.09
C ARG A 146 16.20 24.61 1.80
N ILE A 147 14.94 25.03 1.81
CA ILE A 147 14.27 25.62 0.65
C ILE A 147 14.75 27.06 0.45
N VAL A 148 15.16 27.38 -0.78
CA VAL A 148 15.55 28.74 -1.18
C VAL A 148 14.78 29.17 -2.44
N GLY A 149 14.54 30.47 -2.59
CA GLY A 149 13.70 31.01 -3.66
C GLY A 149 14.22 30.74 -5.07
N VAL A 150 15.52 30.50 -5.24
CA VAL A 150 16.13 30.23 -6.56
C VAL A 150 16.07 28.76 -7.00
N MET A 151 15.62 27.84 -6.13
CA MET A 151 15.52 26.42 -6.49
C MET A 151 14.59 26.20 -7.69
N ASN A 152 14.98 25.31 -8.59
CA ASN A 152 14.07 24.80 -9.62
C ASN A 152 13.26 23.58 -9.10
N ASP A 153 12.33 23.10 -9.91
CA ASP A 153 11.44 21.99 -9.56
C ASP A 153 12.20 20.69 -9.29
N ASP A 154 13.22 20.37 -10.08
CA ASP A 154 14.02 19.15 -9.91
C ASP A 154 14.85 19.18 -8.63
N GLU A 155 15.46 20.32 -8.31
CA GLU A 155 16.19 20.55 -7.06
C GLU A 155 15.27 20.43 -5.85
N LEU A 156 14.04 20.96 -5.94
CA LEU A 156 13.04 20.83 -4.88
C LEU A 156 12.60 19.37 -4.69
N GLN A 157 12.37 18.64 -5.78
CA GLN A 157 12.03 17.22 -5.70
C GLN A 157 13.18 16.39 -5.14
N ALA A 158 14.42 16.68 -5.53
CA ALA A 158 15.63 16.04 -5.01
C ALA A 158 15.81 16.32 -3.51
N LEU A 159 15.56 17.55 -3.05
CA LEU A 159 15.56 17.89 -1.63
C LEU A 159 14.57 17.03 -0.83
N ILE A 160 13.37 16.81 -1.37
CA ILE A 160 12.35 15.95 -0.74
C ILE A 160 12.79 14.48 -0.76
N ASP A 161 13.36 14.00 -1.87
CA ASP A 161 13.93 12.65 -1.97
C ASP A 161 15.01 12.42 -0.90
N ASP A 162 15.97 13.35 -0.77
CA ASP A 162 17.06 13.28 0.21
C ASP A 162 16.54 13.27 1.65
N HIS A 163 15.56 14.14 1.96
CA HIS A 163 14.95 14.19 3.28
C HIS A 163 14.33 12.85 3.66
N TYR A 164 13.54 12.26 2.77
CA TYR A 164 12.90 10.98 3.06
C TYR A 164 13.84 9.77 2.96
N MET A 165 14.90 9.85 2.16
CA MET A 165 15.98 8.87 2.21
C MET A 165 16.61 8.82 3.60
N GLY A 166 16.84 9.98 4.23
CA GLY A 166 17.31 10.06 5.62
C GLY A 166 16.31 9.49 6.62
N GLU A 167 15.03 9.85 6.50
CA GLU A 167 13.99 9.33 7.41
C GLU A 167 13.74 7.81 7.23
N ALA A 168 14.00 7.25 6.05
CA ALA A 168 13.87 5.81 5.79
C ALA A 168 15.00 4.98 6.41
N GLN A 169 16.16 5.56 6.74
CA GLN A 169 17.30 4.83 7.31
C GLN A 169 16.96 4.13 8.63
N THR A 170 16.05 4.72 9.42
CA THR A 170 15.62 4.15 10.70
C THR A 170 14.67 2.94 10.51
N LEU A 171 14.12 2.75 9.32
CA LEU A 171 13.16 1.69 9.02
C LEU A 171 13.82 0.34 8.70
N THR A 172 15.16 0.28 8.63
CA THR A 172 15.94 -0.94 8.36
C THR A 172 15.43 -1.72 7.13
N SER A 173 14.86 -2.90 7.33
CA SER A 173 14.27 -3.75 6.28
C SER A 173 13.04 -3.13 5.60
N GLY A 174 12.36 -2.19 6.25
CA GLY A 174 11.20 -1.48 5.70
C GLY A 174 11.55 -0.35 4.72
N ALA A 175 12.83 0.06 4.65
CA ALA A 175 13.25 1.26 3.92
C ALA A 175 12.91 1.21 2.41
N GLU A 176 13.23 0.11 1.73
CA GLU A 176 12.98 -0.04 0.29
C GLU A 176 11.49 0.11 -0.04
N SER A 177 10.63 -0.65 0.64
CA SER A 177 9.18 -0.62 0.43
C SER A 177 8.58 0.77 0.68
N ASN A 178 9.08 1.48 1.70
CA ASN A 178 8.62 2.80 2.08
C ASN A 178 9.04 3.88 1.07
N LEU A 179 10.28 3.82 0.58
CA LEU A 179 10.77 4.75 -0.43
C LEU A 179 10.08 4.53 -1.79
N LEU A 180 9.81 3.28 -2.17
CA LEU A 180 9.04 2.98 -3.39
C LEU A 180 7.59 3.47 -3.26
N LYS A 181 6.94 3.26 -2.11
CA LYS A 181 5.60 3.80 -1.85
C LYS A 181 5.59 5.33 -1.88
N LEU A 182 6.59 6.00 -1.31
CA LEU A 182 6.73 7.45 -1.40
C LEU A 182 6.82 7.93 -2.85
N LYS A 183 7.64 7.27 -3.69
CA LYS A 183 7.74 7.59 -5.12
C LYS A 183 6.42 7.34 -5.86
N GLU A 184 5.68 6.30 -5.50
CA GLU A 184 4.32 6.03 -6.01
C GLU A 184 3.38 7.21 -5.68
N LEU A 185 3.34 7.65 -4.42
CA LEU A 185 2.50 8.78 -3.96
C LEU A 185 2.84 10.12 -4.64
N ARG A 186 4.09 10.25 -5.08
CA ARG A 186 4.60 11.43 -5.80
C ARG A 186 4.49 11.29 -7.32
N GLY A 187 4.10 10.14 -7.86
CA GLY A 187 4.06 9.88 -9.30
C GLY A 187 5.45 9.88 -9.96
N ARG A 188 6.50 9.49 -9.23
CA ARG A 188 7.91 9.60 -9.63
C ARG A 188 8.64 8.25 -9.69
N LEU A 189 7.90 7.14 -9.79
CA LEU A 189 8.51 5.83 -9.98
C LEU A 189 9.13 5.73 -11.38
N THR A 190 10.36 5.24 -11.47
CA THR A 190 10.89 4.75 -12.76
C THR A 190 10.22 3.43 -13.14
N ALA A 191 10.38 2.99 -14.39
CA ALA A 191 9.84 1.70 -14.85
C ALA A 191 10.40 0.52 -14.03
N GLU A 192 11.70 0.56 -13.71
CA GLU A 192 12.36 -0.46 -12.89
C GLU A 192 11.84 -0.45 -11.45
N GLU A 193 11.64 0.73 -10.87
CA GLU A 193 11.10 0.88 -9.52
C GLU A 193 9.64 0.45 -9.44
N ALA A 194 8.83 0.73 -10.45
CA ALA A 194 7.44 0.27 -10.53
C ALA A 194 7.36 -1.26 -10.61
N ALA A 195 8.24 -1.90 -11.40
CA ALA A 195 8.36 -3.35 -11.46
C ALA A 195 8.80 -3.94 -10.11
N ARG A 196 9.80 -3.32 -9.47
CA ARG A 196 10.29 -3.72 -8.14
C ARG A 196 9.20 -3.59 -7.07
N TRP A 197 8.45 -2.49 -7.09
CA TRP A 197 7.35 -2.24 -6.16
C TRP A 197 6.23 -3.27 -6.33
N THR A 198 5.89 -3.60 -7.58
CA THR A 198 4.92 -4.66 -7.89
C THR A 198 5.37 -6.03 -7.39
N ALA A 199 6.65 -6.37 -7.57
CA ALA A 199 7.21 -7.62 -7.06
C ALA A 199 7.18 -7.71 -5.52
N ILE A 200 7.46 -6.60 -4.83
CA ILE A 200 7.36 -6.52 -3.37
C ILE A 200 5.91 -6.72 -2.92
N LYS A 201 4.93 -6.03 -3.51
CA LYS A 201 3.50 -6.20 -3.18
C LYS A 201 3.03 -7.65 -3.39
N LYS A 202 3.42 -8.28 -4.50
CA LYS A 202 3.10 -9.69 -4.79
C LYS A 202 3.71 -10.64 -3.76
N SER A 203 4.96 -10.40 -3.36
CA SER A 203 5.64 -11.23 -2.36
C SER A 203 5.03 -11.06 -0.97
N PHE A 204 4.67 -9.83 -0.61
CA PHE A 204 3.96 -9.52 0.63
C PHE A 204 2.60 -10.22 0.70
N ALA A 205 1.81 -10.14 -0.37
CA ALA A 205 0.54 -10.86 -0.46
C ALA A 205 0.74 -12.37 -0.27
N LYS A 206 1.68 -13.00 -0.99
CA LYS A 206 1.97 -14.44 -0.80
C LYS A 206 2.31 -14.81 0.65
N LEU A 207 3.12 -14.00 1.33
CA LEU A 207 3.48 -14.22 2.73
C LEU A 207 2.27 -14.06 3.67
N GLN A 208 1.41 -13.07 3.43
CA GLN A 208 0.17 -12.87 4.17
C GLN A 208 -0.79 -14.06 4.04
N TRP A 209 -0.93 -14.60 2.82
CA TRP A 209 -1.74 -15.79 2.54
C TRP A 209 -1.15 -17.07 3.15
N ALA A 210 0.17 -17.15 3.27
CA ALA A 210 0.86 -18.28 3.91
C ALA A 210 0.73 -18.29 5.45
N GLY A 211 0.16 -17.23 6.04
CA GLY A 211 -0.04 -17.05 7.48
C GLY A 211 1.17 -16.38 8.13
N GLY A 212 0.90 -15.30 8.88
CA GLY A 212 1.90 -14.65 9.72
C GLY A 212 2.47 -15.62 10.77
N ALA A 213 3.65 -15.32 11.31
CA ALA A 213 4.40 -16.18 12.22
C ALA A 213 3.62 -16.62 13.49
N ASP A 214 2.50 -15.97 13.80
CA ASP A 214 1.64 -16.22 14.97
C ASP A 214 0.43 -17.14 14.72
N ASP A 215 0.16 -17.57 13.48
CA ASP A 215 -0.97 -18.48 13.22
C ASP A 215 -0.60 -19.94 13.54
N ASP A 216 -1.38 -20.58 14.43
CA ASP A 216 -1.39 -22.02 14.70
C ASP A 216 -1.41 -22.79 13.36
N PRO A 217 -0.55 -23.81 13.16
CA PRO A 217 -0.55 -24.67 11.97
C PRO A 217 -1.93 -25.15 11.52
N VAL A 218 -2.86 -25.40 12.45
CA VAL A 218 -4.25 -25.80 12.12
C VAL A 218 -5.05 -24.65 11.52
N THR A 219 -4.89 -23.44 12.06
CA THR A 219 -5.50 -22.20 11.54
C THR A 219 -4.92 -21.82 10.18
N ARG A 220 -3.63 -22.08 9.95
CA ARG A 220 -2.96 -21.89 8.67
C ARG A 220 -3.53 -22.81 7.59
N VAL A 221 -3.69 -24.09 7.90
CA VAL A 221 -4.25 -25.08 6.97
C VAL A 221 -5.74 -24.81 6.72
N THR A 222 -6.52 -24.44 7.73
CA THR A 222 -7.95 -24.10 7.53
C THR A 222 -8.14 -22.80 6.75
N LYS A 223 -7.28 -21.78 6.92
CA LYS A 223 -7.26 -20.58 6.08
C LYS A 223 -6.85 -20.89 4.63
N GLN A 224 -5.88 -21.76 4.41
CA GLN A 224 -5.49 -22.21 3.07
C GLN A 224 -6.62 -23.00 2.38
N ILE A 225 -7.33 -23.86 3.13
CA ILE A 225 -8.50 -24.60 2.61
C ILE A 225 -9.68 -23.66 2.33
N SER A 226 -9.97 -22.71 3.23
CA SER A 226 -11.04 -21.72 3.02
C SER A 226 -10.71 -20.76 1.87
N GLY A 227 -9.44 -20.42 1.71
CA GLY A 227 -8.92 -19.68 0.56
C GLY A 227 -9.09 -20.47 -0.74
N LEU A 228 -8.93 -21.81 -0.72
CA LEU A 228 -9.21 -22.64 -1.88
C LEU A 228 -10.68 -22.56 -2.31
N SER A 229 -11.63 -22.54 -1.38
CA SER A 229 -13.06 -22.34 -1.71
C SER A 229 -13.29 -21.00 -2.42
N GLY A 230 -12.64 -19.92 -1.97
CA GLY A 230 -12.71 -18.61 -2.64
C GLY A 230 -12.08 -18.59 -4.03
N HIS A 231 -10.95 -19.28 -4.23
CA HIS A 231 -10.34 -19.42 -5.56
C HIS A 231 -11.18 -20.32 -6.48
N VAL A 232 -11.84 -21.36 -5.94
CA VAL A 232 -12.78 -22.20 -6.69
C VAL A 232 -14.03 -21.41 -7.10
N GLU A 233 -14.53 -20.52 -6.25
CA GLU A 233 -15.63 -19.60 -6.58
C GLU A 233 -15.20 -18.57 -7.65
N GLY A 234 -13.99 -18.00 -7.56
CA GLY A 234 -13.46 -17.09 -8.59
C GLY A 234 -13.23 -17.78 -9.94
N VAL A 235 -12.79 -19.04 -9.93
CA VAL A 235 -12.70 -19.89 -11.13
C VAL A 235 -14.10 -20.18 -11.67
N ARG A 236 -15.09 -20.44 -10.80
CA ARG A 236 -16.50 -20.63 -11.19
C ARG A 236 -17.08 -19.39 -11.85
N GLU A 237 -16.90 -18.19 -11.28
CA GLU A 237 -17.35 -16.94 -11.88
C GLU A 237 -16.65 -16.66 -13.23
N SER A 238 -15.36 -16.98 -13.32
CA SER A 238 -14.60 -16.85 -14.58
C SER A 238 -15.04 -17.86 -15.64
N ILE A 239 -15.47 -19.06 -15.24
CA ILE A 239 -16.02 -20.09 -16.13
C ILE A 239 -17.46 -19.77 -16.55
N ASP A 240 -18.30 -19.28 -15.63
CA ASP A 240 -19.67 -18.88 -15.91
C ASP A 240 -19.69 -17.67 -16.86
N SER A 241 -18.81 -16.68 -16.65
CA SER A 241 -18.63 -15.55 -17.56
C SER A 241 -18.02 -15.95 -18.91
N ALA A 242 -17.17 -16.99 -18.97
CA ALA A 242 -16.66 -17.56 -20.21
C ALA A 242 -17.70 -18.43 -20.95
N SER A 243 -18.65 -19.02 -20.24
CA SER A 243 -19.75 -19.84 -20.78
C SER A 243 -20.76 -18.99 -21.56
N GLU A 244 -20.99 -17.74 -21.14
CA GLU A 244 -21.90 -16.79 -21.79
C GLU A 244 -21.34 -16.20 -23.11
N ARG A 245 -20.03 -16.31 -23.38
CA ARG A 245 -19.37 -15.75 -24.59
C ARG A 245 -18.64 -16.84 -25.36
N ARG A 246 -19.37 -17.54 -26.23
CA ARG A 246 -18.96 -18.76 -26.96
C ARG A 246 -17.69 -18.64 -27.84
N SER A 247 -17.10 -17.46 -28.01
CA SER A 247 -15.95 -17.20 -28.89
C SER A 247 -14.67 -16.71 -28.18
N ALA A 248 -14.67 -16.42 -26.88
CA ALA A 248 -13.47 -15.96 -26.13
C ALA A 248 -12.75 -17.11 -25.39
N LYS A 249 -12.78 -18.32 -25.97
CA LYS A 249 -12.92 -19.56 -25.21
C LYS A 249 -11.65 -20.25 -24.70
N GLN A 250 -10.46 -19.66 -24.81
CA GLN A 250 -9.21 -20.37 -24.44
C GLN A 250 -8.14 -19.50 -23.75
N GLU A 251 -7.99 -18.22 -24.08
CA GLU A 251 -6.95 -17.37 -23.46
C GLU A 251 -7.24 -17.01 -21.99
N ALA A 252 -8.51 -16.91 -21.59
CA ALA A 252 -8.89 -16.50 -20.23
C ALA A 252 -8.85 -17.65 -19.19
N LEU A 253 -8.80 -18.90 -19.64
CA LEU A 253 -8.83 -20.07 -18.75
C LEU A 253 -7.44 -20.46 -18.22
N LEU A 254 -6.39 -20.17 -18.99
CA LEU A 254 -5.02 -20.54 -18.65
C LEU A 254 -4.52 -19.86 -17.34
N PRO A 255 -4.75 -18.55 -17.12
CA PRO A 255 -4.35 -17.89 -15.88
C PRO A 255 -5.06 -18.48 -14.66
N ALA A 256 -6.35 -18.76 -14.78
CA ALA A 256 -7.18 -19.33 -13.72
C ALA A 256 -6.77 -20.78 -13.38
N ILE A 257 -6.43 -21.58 -14.39
CA ILE A 257 -5.91 -22.95 -14.20
C ILE A 257 -4.51 -22.92 -13.57
N LEU A 258 -3.64 -21.98 -13.96
CA LEU A 258 -2.32 -21.80 -13.36
C LEU A 258 -2.39 -21.32 -11.91
N GLU A 259 -3.32 -20.42 -11.57
CA GLU A 259 -3.57 -20.02 -10.18
C GLU A 259 -4.08 -21.20 -9.34
N LEU A 260 -5.01 -21.99 -9.88
CA LEU A 260 -5.52 -23.17 -9.19
C LEU A 260 -4.42 -24.23 -8.99
N ALA A 261 -3.58 -24.45 -10.00
CA ALA A 261 -2.44 -25.36 -9.88
C ALA A 261 -1.43 -24.89 -8.82
N ALA A 262 -1.10 -23.60 -8.80
CA ALA A 262 -0.22 -23.02 -7.79
C ALA A 262 -0.82 -23.12 -6.38
N ALA A 263 -2.13 -22.96 -6.24
CA ALA A 263 -2.84 -23.16 -4.97
C ALA A 263 -2.81 -24.63 -4.52
N VAL A 264 -3.02 -25.58 -5.43
CA VAL A 264 -2.94 -27.03 -5.14
C VAL A 264 -1.52 -27.46 -4.77
N GLU A 265 -0.51 -26.92 -5.45
CA GLU A 265 0.90 -27.19 -5.18
C GLU A 265 1.37 -26.56 -3.86
N SER A 266 0.85 -25.38 -3.50
CA SER A 266 1.02 -24.76 -2.18
C SER A 266 0.47 -25.65 -1.06
N VAL A 267 -0.71 -26.23 -1.25
CA VAL A 267 -1.28 -27.19 -0.28
C VAL A 267 -0.46 -28.48 -0.21
N ALA A 268 0.01 -28.99 -1.35
CA ALA A 268 0.85 -30.18 -1.40
C ALA A 268 2.23 -29.96 -0.76
N SER A 269 2.80 -28.76 -0.89
CA SER A 269 4.10 -28.38 -0.30
C SER A 269 3.98 -28.07 1.20
N SER A 270 2.86 -27.47 1.62
CA SER A 270 2.52 -27.31 3.04
C SER A 270 2.38 -28.67 3.74
N ARG A 271 2.02 -29.72 2.99
CA ARG A 271 1.96 -31.11 3.44
C ARG A 271 3.33 -31.73 3.67
N SER A 272 4.33 -31.42 2.83
CA SER A 272 5.70 -31.94 2.99
C SER A 272 6.36 -31.35 4.24
N ALA A 273 6.11 -30.06 4.52
CA ALA A 273 6.51 -29.38 5.74
C ALA A 273 5.75 -29.89 7.00
N ALA A 274 4.48 -30.28 6.85
CA ALA A 274 3.66 -30.87 7.92
C ALA A 274 3.98 -32.35 8.22
N THR A 275 4.82 -33.02 7.42
CA THR A 275 5.24 -34.41 7.68
C THR A 275 6.03 -34.56 8.98
N SER A 276 6.58 -33.47 9.53
CA SER A 276 7.25 -33.44 10.84
C SER A 276 6.29 -33.40 12.03
N SER A 277 4.98 -33.25 11.81
CA SER A 277 3.96 -33.24 12.88
C SER A 277 2.91 -34.31 12.64
N ALA A 278 3.24 -35.54 13.06
CA ALA A 278 2.41 -36.74 12.93
C ALA A 278 0.99 -36.66 13.56
N SER A 279 0.62 -35.56 14.23
CA SER A 279 -0.71 -35.34 14.80
C SER A 279 -1.74 -34.76 13.83
N ALA A 280 -1.34 -34.16 12.70
CA ALA A 280 -2.27 -33.61 11.70
C ALA A 280 -2.93 -34.67 10.79
N ILE A 281 -2.51 -35.93 10.88
CA ILE A 281 -2.95 -37.03 9.98
C ILE A 281 -4.24 -37.71 10.48
N LYS A 282 -4.78 -37.37 11.65
CA LYS A 282 -5.92 -38.09 12.25
C LYS A 282 -7.31 -37.68 11.73
N GLY A 283 -7.41 -36.63 10.90
CA GLY A 283 -8.71 -36.08 10.45
C GLY A 283 -9.17 -36.44 9.04
N MET A 284 -8.33 -37.04 8.19
CA MET A 284 -8.72 -37.39 6.80
C MET A 284 -8.88 -38.90 6.62
N SER A 285 -10.07 -39.33 6.23
CA SER A 285 -10.37 -40.71 5.87
C SER A 285 -9.53 -41.18 4.67
N ALA A 286 -9.27 -42.48 4.58
CA ALA A 286 -8.57 -43.06 3.43
C ALA A 286 -9.27 -42.76 2.09
N ALA A 287 -10.59 -42.55 2.12
CA ALA A 287 -11.39 -42.17 0.95
C ALA A 287 -11.07 -40.76 0.45
N GLN A 288 -10.97 -39.77 1.36
CA GLN A 288 -10.59 -38.40 1.01
C GLN A 288 -9.16 -38.35 0.44
N ARG A 289 -8.24 -39.16 0.98
CA ARG A 289 -6.85 -39.28 0.45
C ARG A 289 -6.83 -39.79 -0.98
N LYS A 290 -7.64 -40.82 -1.29
CA LYS A 290 -7.71 -41.41 -2.64
C LYS A 290 -8.33 -40.46 -3.67
N LYS A 291 -9.35 -39.68 -3.26
CA LYS A 291 -9.99 -38.67 -4.11
C LYS A 291 -9.03 -37.52 -4.45
N LEU A 292 -8.29 -37.01 -3.46
CA LEU A 292 -7.34 -35.91 -3.66
C LEU A 292 -6.19 -36.29 -4.60
N THR A 293 -5.62 -37.50 -4.45
CA THR A 293 -4.58 -38.00 -5.38
C THR A 293 -5.11 -38.14 -6.80
N LYS A 294 -6.38 -38.49 -6.97
CA LYS A 294 -7.03 -38.58 -8.28
C LYS A 294 -7.19 -37.21 -8.94
N VAL A 295 -7.64 -36.20 -8.19
CA VAL A 295 -7.75 -34.82 -8.68
C VAL A 295 -6.39 -34.26 -9.06
N ARG A 296 -5.37 -34.47 -8.23
CA ARG A 296 -3.98 -34.08 -8.53
C ARG A 296 -3.49 -34.71 -9.84
N GLY A 297 -3.66 -36.02 -10.01
CA GLY A 297 -3.25 -36.69 -11.25
C GLY A 297 -4.00 -36.24 -12.50
N MET A 298 -5.21 -35.67 -12.35
CA MET A 298 -5.95 -35.07 -13.46
C MET A 298 -5.43 -33.67 -13.78
N LEU A 299 -5.09 -32.87 -12.76
CA LEU A 299 -4.44 -31.56 -12.95
C LEU A 299 -3.06 -31.69 -13.58
N ASP A 300 -2.22 -32.64 -13.14
CA ASP A 300 -0.89 -32.86 -13.69
C ASP A 300 -0.94 -33.23 -15.18
N LYS A 301 -1.98 -33.96 -15.62
CA LYS A 301 -2.21 -34.28 -17.04
C LYS A 301 -2.63 -33.05 -17.85
N VAL A 302 -3.51 -32.22 -17.32
CA VAL A 302 -3.94 -30.97 -17.97
C VAL A 302 -2.77 -29.99 -18.09
N LEU A 303 -1.92 -29.91 -17.07
CA LEU A 303 -0.69 -29.12 -17.09
C LEU A 303 0.32 -29.63 -18.12
N ALA A 304 0.50 -30.95 -18.21
CA ALA A 304 1.39 -31.55 -19.21
C ALA A 304 0.90 -31.28 -20.64
N GLU A 305 -0.40 -31.41 -20.90
CA GLU A 305 -1.00 -31.10 -22.22
C GLU A 305 -0.89 -29.60 -22.56
N ALA A 306 -1.04 -28.71 -21.56
CA ALA A 306 -0.88 -27.27 -21.74
C ALA A 306 0.58 -26.85 -22.01
N GLN A 307 1.56 -27.58 -21.48
CA GLN A 307 2.99 -27.29 -21.67
C GLN A 307 3.53 -27.80 -23.02
N THR A 308 2.84 -28.74 -23.66
CA THR A 308 3.22 -29.28 -24.98
C THR A 308 2.67 -28.50 -26.17
N ALA A 309 1.72 -27.59 -25.94
CA ALA A 309 1.21 -26.69 -26.98
C ALA A 309 2.21 -25.53 -27.19
N GLY A 310 2.71 -25.36 -28.42
CA GLY A 310 3.58 -24.24 -28.76
C GLY A 310 2.87 -22.89 -28.59
N GLU A 311 3.62 -21.80 -28.43
CA GLU A 311 3.14 -20.45 -28.09
C GLU A 311 2.01 -19.89 -28.97
N ASP A 312 1.77 -20.47 -30.17
CA ASP A 312 0.74 -20.05 -31.13
C ASP A 312 -0.37 -21.10 -31.42
N GLU A 313 -0.39 -22.25 -30.74
CA GLU A 313 -1.40 -23.30 -30.97
C GLU A 313 -2.37 -23.43 -29.78
N PRO A 314 -3.70 -23.40 -30.00
CA PRO A 314 -4.66 -23.48 -28.90
C PRO A 314 -4.58 -24.83 -28.19
N VAL A 315 -4.41 -24.82 -26.86
CA VAL A 315 -4.41 -26.02 -26.01
C VAL A 315 -5.73 -26.78 -26.18
N THR A 316 -5.74 -27.85 -26.99
CA THR A 316 -6.92 -28.69 -27.18
C THR A 316 -6.98 -29.77 -26.12
N LEU A 317 -7.73 -29.51 -25.04
CA LEU A 317 -8.04 -30.54 -24.05
C LEU A 317 -9.05 -31.54 -24.63
N PRO A 318 -8.96 -32.84 -24.28
CA PRO A 318 -9.94 -33.83 -24.68
C PRO A 318 -11.37 -33.41 -24.26
N PRO A 319 -12.38 -33.63 -25.12
CA PRO A 319 -13.76 -33.29 -24.79
C PRO A 319 -14.21 -33.96 -23.48
N GLY A 320 -14.66 -33.16 -22.52
CA GLY A 320 -15.16 -33.65 -21.23
C GLY A 320 -14.12 -33.68 -20.10
N THR A 321 -12.84 -33.41 -20.33
CA THR A 321 -11.81 -33.35 -19.28
C THR A 321 -12.14 -32.31 -18.20
N ILE A 322 -12.62 -31.14 -18.61
CA ILE A 322 -13.06 -30.07 -17.70
C ILE A 322 -14.28 -30.51 -16.88
N ALA A 323 -15.26 -31.19 -17.51
CA ALA A 323 -16.44 -31.70 -16.82
C ALA A 323 -16.11 -32.83 -15.81
N GLN A 324 -15.11 -33.65 -16.12
CA GLN A 324 -14.61 -34.70 -15.23
C GLN A 324 -13.82 -34.14 -14.06
N LEU A 325 -12.99 -33.11 -14.28
CA LEU A 325 -12.31 -32.35 -13.22
C LEU A 325 -13.33 -31.69 -12.30
N TRP A 326 -14.35 -31.05 -12.87
CA TRP A 326 -15.44 -30.42 -12.14
C TRP A 326 -16.20 -31.41 -11.25
N GLN A 327 -16.56 -32.59 -11.79
CA GLN A 327 -17.17 -33.67 -11.01
C GLN A 327 -16.23 -34.15 -9.89
N ALA A 328 -14.95 -34.33 -10.17
CA ALA A 328 -13.99 -34.82 -9.18
C ALA A 328 -13.78 -33.82 -8.03
N VAL A 329 -13.74 -32.51 -8.32
CA VAL A 329 -13.66 -31.43 -7.33
C VAL A 329 -14.93 -31.36 -6.49
N LYS A 330 -16.11 -31.43 -7.12
CA LYS A 330 -17.40 -31.45 -6.39
C LYS A 330 -17.50 -32.62 -5.41
N THR A 331 -16.99 -33.80 -5.77
CA THR A 331 -16.98 -34.96 -4.86
C THR A 331 -15.99 -34.84 -3.68
N LEU A 332 -15.15 -33.80 -3.64
CA LEU A 332 -14.33 -33.46 -2.47
C LEU A 332 -15.10 -32.61 -1.45
N GLU A 333 -16.10 -31.83 -1.89
CA GLU A 333 -16.97 -31.02 -1.02
C GLU A 333 -18.09 -31.84 -0.37
N ASP A 334 -18.62 -32.86 -1.06
CA ASP A 334 -19.72 -33.73 -0.58
C ASP A 334 -19.31 -34.78 0.48
N VAL A 335 -18.36 -34.50 1.37
CA VAL A 335 -17.96 -35.43 2.46
C VAL A 335 -18.09 -34.74 3.81
N ASP A 336 -19.31 -34.79 4.36
CA ASP A 336 -19.53 -34.77 5.81
C ASP A 336 -18.86 -35.97 6.49
#